data_AF-A0AAW5GI89-F1
#
_entry.id   AF-A0AAW5GI89-F1
#
_cell.length_a   1.000
_cell.length_b   1.000
_cell.length_c   1.000
_cell.angle_alpha   90.00
_cell.angle_beta   90.00
_cell.angle_gamma   90.00
#
_symmetry.space_group_name_H-M   'P 1'
#
loop_
_entity.id
_entity.type
_entity.pdbx_description
1 polymer ?
#
loop_
_entity_poly.entity_id
_entity_poly.type
_entity_poly.pdbx_seq_one_letter_code
_entity_poly.pdbx_strand_id
1 'polypeptide(L)' 'MLNKFSNKSKVALASVLMAASSLSFAEGTTTGTGVDLTPLTNSIDFSTVLVAIMAVAASLVTLYAGVAGVRWVLRTVKSA' A
#
# COMPACT_ATOMS: atom_id res chain seq x y z
N MET A 1 20.88 -17.71 25.57
CA MET A 1 20.25 -16.48 25.07
C MET A 1 19.81 -16.71 23.64
N LEU A 2 18.67 -16.13 23.24
CA LEU A 2 18.14 -16.01 21.86
C LEU A 2 17.67 -17.31 21.16
N ASN A 3 16.35 -17.52 21.06
CA ASN A 3 15.60 -17.29 19.80
C ASN A 3 14.12 -17.71 19.97
N LYS A 4 13.19 -16.75 20.02
CA LYS A 4 11.74 -17.03 19.99
C LYS A 4 11.04 -16.12 18.99
N PHE A 5 11.34 -16.30 17.71
CA PHE A 5 10.58 -15.65 16.64
C PHE A 5 9.48 -16.58 16.16
N SER A 6 8.27 -16.35 16.70
CA SER A 6 7.01 -16.99 16.32
C SER A 6 6.72 -16.81 14.82
N ASN A 7 6.45 -17.92 14.13
CA ASN A 7 6.33 -18.02 12.67
C ASN A 7 5.25 -17.10 12.04
N LYS A 8 4.32 -16.57 12.83
CA LYS A 8 3.25 -15.68 12.36
C LYS A 8 3.77 -14.28 11.99
N SER A 9 4.82 -13.81 12.66
CA SER A 9 5.43 -12.49 12.39
C SER A 9 6.34 -12.49 11.15
N LYS A 10 6.86 -13.65 10.73
CA LYS A 10 7.75 -13.75 9.56
C LYS A 10 6.99 -13.61 8.24
N VAL A 11 5.72 -14.02 8.20
CA VAL A 11 4.88 -13.97 6.99
C VAL A 11 4.43 -12.54 6.68
N ALA A 12 4.12 -11.73 7.70
CA ALA A 12 3.73 -10.33 7.51
C ALA A 12 4.90 -9.42 7.07
N LEU A 13 6.13 -9.74 7.48
CA LEU A 13 7.32 -8.98 7.06
C LEU A 13 7.72 -9.29 5.61
N ALA A 14 7.53 -10.54 5.17
CA ALA A 14 7.85 -10.96 3.80
C ALA A 14 6.96 -10.29 2.74
N SER A 15 5.67 -10.08 3.02
CA SER A 15 4.75 -9.42 2.08
C SER A 15 5.04 -7.93 1.88
N VAL A 16 5.60 -7.26 2.89
CA VAL A 16 5.95 -5.83 2.82
C VAL A 16 7.24 -5.61 2.02
N LEU A 17 8.22 -6.51 2.12
CA LEU A 17 9.47 -6.39 1.36
C LEU A 17 9.31 -6.63 -0.16
N MET A 18 8.34 -7.46 -0.58
CA MET A 18 8.10 -7.72 -2.01
C MET A 18 7.36 -6.59 -2.74
N ALA A 19 6.79 -5.62 -2.02
CA ALA A 19 6.10 -4.47 -2.61
C ALA A 19 7.04 -3.28 -2.94
N ALA A 20 8.33 -3.34 -2.54
CA ALA A 20 9.24 -2.20 -2.62
C ALA A 20 10.18 -2.20 -3.85
N SER A 21 10.17 -3.24 -4.69
CA SER A 21 11.23 -3.51 -5.67
C SER A 21 10.92 -3.15 -7.13
N SER A 22 10.13 -2.11 -7.43
CA SER A 22 9.73 -1.81 -8.82
C SER A 22 9.90 -0.36 -9.28
N LEU A 23 10.86 0.40 -8.75
CA LEU A 23 11.14 1.77 -9.24
C LEU A 23 12.62 1.90 -9.61
N SER A 24 12.96 1.45 -10.81
CA SER A 24 14.21 1.81 -11.49
C SER A 24 13.84 2.55 -12.77
N PHE A 25 14.00 3.87 -12.77
CA PHE A 25 13.82 4.71 -13.95
C PHE A 25 15.17 4.87 -14.64
N ALA A 26 15.30 4.28 -15.83
CA ALA A 26 16.46 4.48 -16.69
C ALA A 26 16.30 5.79 -17.47
N GLU A 27 17.30 6.67 -17.37
CA GLU A 27 17.37 7.97 -18.04
C GLU A 27 17.71 7.82 -19.53
N GLY A 28 16.85 8.35 -20.40
CA GLY A 28 17.06 8.41 -21.85
C GLY A 28 17.45 9.82 -22.28
N THR A 29 18.69 9.98 -22.75
CA THR A 29 19.24 11.22 -23.32
C THR A 29 18.79 11.40 -24.77
N THR A 30 18.15 12.53 -25.11
CA THR A 30 18.15 13.02 -26.50
C THR A 30 18.11 14.54 -26.59
N THR A 31 19.16 15.06 -27.22
CA THR A 31 19.42 16.43 -27.68
C THR A 31 18.45 16.88 -28.78
N GLY A 32 17.82 18.06 -28.65
CA GLY A 32 17.23 18.79 -29.79
C GLY A 32 15.90 19.51 -29.52
N THR A 33 15.91 20.85 -29.62
CA THR A 33 14.77 21.77 -29.79
C THR A 33 13.56 21.62 -28.85
N GLY A 34 13.58 22.40 -27.76
CA GLY A 34 12.57 22.35 -26.70
C GLY A 34 12.83 21.15 -25.77
N VAL A 35 12.83 21.37 -24.46
CA VAL A 35 13.00 20.25 -23.52
C VAL A 35 11.78 19.35 -23.70
N ASP A 36 11.99 18.19 -24.32
CA ASP A 36 10.94 17.20 -24.48
C ASP A 36 10.66 16.56 -23.11
N LEU A 37 9.53 16.93 -22.52
CA LEU A 37 9.03 16.40 -21.25
C LEU A 37 8.13 15.17 -21.46
N THR A 38 7.87 14.80 -22.71
CA THR A 38 7.15 13.57 -23.08
C THR A 38 7.77 12.33 -22.42
N PRO A 39 9.10 12.11 -22.39
CA PRO A 39 9.68 10.98 -21.68
C PRO A 39 9.43 11.01 -20.16
N LEU A 40 9.47 12.18 -19.51
CA LEU A 40 9.15 12.29 -18.08
C LEU A 40 7.66 12.04 -17.80
N THR A 41 6.77 12.61 -18.60
CA THR A 41 5.32 12.47 -18.40
C THR A 41 4.80 11.07 -18.73
N ASN A 42 5.32 10.41 -19.78
CA ASN A 42 4.91 9.03 -20.11
C ASN A 42 5.47 8.00 -19.13
N SER A 43 6.49 8.35 -18.34
CA SER A 43 7.00 7.48 -17.27
C SER A 43 6.08 7.45 -16.03
N ILE A 44 5.10 8.34 -15.94
CA ILE A 44 4.14 8.40 -14.82
C ILE A 44 2.95 7.50 -15.11
N ASP A 45 2.81 6.43 -14.33
CA ASP A 45 1.63 5.55 -14.37
C ASP A 45 0.60 5.94 -13.31
N PHE A 46 -0.47 6.60 -13.75
CA PHE A 46 -1.59 7.00 -12.87
C PHE A 46 -2.43 5.82 -12.37
N SER A 47 -2.34 4.64 -12.98
CA SER A 47 -2.99 3.43 -12.48
C SER A 47 -2.40 3.03 -11.13
N THR A 48 -1.07 3.10 -10.98
CA THR A 48 -0.40 2.81 -9.70
C THR A 48 -0.79 3.79 -8.60
N VAL A 49 -0.91 5.08 -8.93
CA VAL A 49 -1.35 6.12 -8.01
C VAL A 49 -2.79 5.89 -7.56
N LEU A 50 -3.68 5.54 -8.49
CA LEU A 50 -5.06 5.20 -8.18
C LEU A 50 -5.14 4.01 -7.24
N VAL A 51 -4.42 2.92 -7.55
CA VAL A 51 -4.37 1.72 -6.69
C VAL A 51 -3.83 2.06 -5.31
N ALA A 52 -2.80 2.89 -5.21
CA ALA A 52 -2.25 3.34 -3.93
C ALA A 52 -3.29 4.10 -3.08
N ILE A 53 -4.05 5.01 -3.70
CA ILE A 53 -5.12 5.75 -3.00
C ILE A 53 -6.25 4.81 -2.57
N MET A 54 -6.64 3.85 -3.41
CA MET A 54 -7.64 2.85 -3.06
C MET A 54 -7.18 1.93 -1.93
N ALA A 55 -5.89 1.60 -1.85
CA ALA A 55 -5.31 0.85 -0.74
C ALA A 55 -5.40 1.64 0.58
N VAL A 56 -5.10 2.94 0.55
CA VAL A 56 -5.28 3.81 1.74
C VAL A 56 -6.76 3.87 2.12
N ALA A 57 -7.67 4.08 1.17
CA ALA A 57 -9.11 4.09 1.44
C ALA A 57 -9.59 2.77 2.06
N ALA A 58 -9.16 1.63 1.51
CA ALA A 58 -9.49 0.30 2.03
C ALA A 58 -8.99 0.10 3.47
N SER A 59 -7.82 0.66 3.82
CA SER A 59 -7.30 0.61 5.20
C SER A 59 -8.20 1.33 6.21
N LEU A 60 -8.77 2.47 5.82
CA LEU A 60 -9.69 3.23 6.67
C LEU A 60 -11.04 2.52 6.81
N VAL A 61 -11.56 1.98 5.69
CA VAL A 61 -12.80 1.21 5.68
C VAL A 61 -12.68 -0.03 6.58
N THR A 62 -11.57 -0.76 6.49
CA THR A 62 -11.32 -1.94 7.34
C THR A 62 -11.22 -1.58 8.82
N LEU A 63 -10.52 -0.50 9.16
CA LEU A 63 -10.47 0.00 10.53
C LEU A 63 -11.87 0.34 11.06
N TYR A 64 -12.66 1.07 10.28
CA TYR A 64 -14.02 1.44 10.67
C TYR A 64 -14.93 0.22 10.82
N ALA A 65 -14.88 -0.71 9.87
CA ALA A 65 -15.67 -1.94 9.90
C ALA A 65 -15.33 -2.77 11.15
N GLY A 66 -14.05 -2.85 11.52
CA GLY A 66 -13.63 -3.51 12.77
C GLY A 66 -14.25 -2.87 14.01
N VAL A 67 -14.18 -1.54 14.12
CA VAL A 67 -14.78 -0.80 15.25
C VAL A 67 -16.31 -0.95 15.29
N ALA A 68 -16.97 -0.86 14.14
CA ALA A 68 -18.41 -1.02 14.01
C ALA A 68 -18.85 -2.43 14.41
N GLY A 69 -18.11 -3.46 14.00
CA GLY A 69 -18.35 -4.86 14.38
C GLY A 69 -18.29 -5.06 15.90
N VAL A 70 -17.22 -4.58 16.55
CA VAL A 70 -17.07 -4.67 18.02
C VAL A 70 -18.21 -3.96 18.73
N ARG A 71 -18.55 -2.74 18.28
CA ARG A 71 -19.62 -1.94 18.89
C ARG A 71 -20.98 -2.62 18.76
N TRP A 72 -21.24 -3.31 17.65
CA TRP A 72 -22.46 -4.07 17.46
C TRP A 72 -22.57 -5.22 18.46
N VAL A 73 -21.51 -6.03 18.60
CA VAL A 73 -21.45 -7.12 19.58
C VAL A 73 -21.68 -6.61 21.01
N LEU A 74 -20.99 -5.54 21.41
CA LEU A 74 -21.14 -4.96 22.75
C LEU A 74 -22.58 -4.46 23.04
N ARG A 75 -23.33 -4.03 22.01
CA ARG A 75 -24.74 -3.66 22.20
C ARG A 75 -25.63 -4.87 22.44
N THR A 76 -25.39 -5.97 21.73
CA THR A 76 -26.20 -7.20 21.91
C THR A 76 -26.05 -7.79 23.30
N VAL A 77 -24.84 -7.79 23.87
CA VAL A 77 -24.60 -8.31 25.24
C VAL A 77 -25.06 -7.34 26.33
N LYS A 78 -25.06 -6.02 26.07
CA LYS A 78 -25.51 -5.02 27.05
C LYS A 78 -27.04 -4.92 27.13
N SER A 79 -27.75 -5.26 26.06
CA SER A 79 -29.21 -5.28 26.03
C SER A 79 -29.84 -6.58 26.54
N ALA A 80 -29.03 -7.63 26.74
CA ALA A 80 -29.41 -8.84 27.47
C ALA A 80 -29.14 -8.65 28.97
#